data_AF-A0A8V1AIT0-F1
#
_entry.id   AF-A0A8V1AIT0-F1
#
_cell.length_a   1.000
_cell.length_b   1.000
_cell.length_c   1.000
_cell.angle_alpha   90.00
_cell.angle_beta   90.00
_cell.angle_gamma   90.00
#
_symmetry.space_group_name_H-M   'P 1'
#
loop_
_entity.id
_entity.type
_entity.pdbx_description
1 polymer ?
#
loop_
_entity_poly.entity_id
_entity_poly.type
_entity_poly.pdbx_seq_one_letter_code
_entity_poly.pdbx_strand_id
1 'polypeptide(L)'
;MSRDAVKFGRMSKKQRDRLHAEVQQQLEQQQRDRDRDQDWERERAAQGTPSFTIGLPGCQGLPLPPGTPGCPGVTAEGERREMATQNGDEDGPGVRPHPEAGSILESPALEIELLTQSVLASHRETCQLRAEELQLRRGETFSREEVCAFQKKPPEEMWQRCACRLTEAIQRVVEFAKRLRGFMELCQNDQIVLLKAGAMEVVLVRMCRAFNPDNRTVFFEGKYAGAELFRSLGCPELIGSIFDFAQNLCALRFSEGEVALFSAIVLVNATRPLLQDPGKVARLQGRLEVAFRLLLRRTQREGLLARLPPLGRLRALCSQHVEQLQTFRRLRPAAPLAAFPPLYRELFAPEPESPAPR
;
A
#
# COMPACT_ATOMS: atom_id res chain seq x y z
N MET A 1 -36.07 42.61 38.24
CA MET A 1 -35.78 41.50 37.31
C MET A 1 -35.02 42.09 36.12
N SER A 2 -33.70 41.95 36.10
CA SER A 2 -32.83 42.60 35.09
C SER A 2 -32.77 41.77 33.82
N ARG A 3 -33.07 42.42 32.70
CA ARG A 3 -32.92 41.91 31.33
C ARG A 3 -31.49 42.15 30.89
N ASP A 4 -30.70 41.10 30.62
CA ASP A 4 -29.47 41.26 29.86
C ASP A 4 -29.31 40.12 28.86
N ALA A 5 -29.56 40.47 27.59
CA ALA A 5 -29.32 39.63 26.43
C ALA A 5 -27.82 39.63 26.09
N VAL A 6 -27.25 38.44 25.92
CA VAL A 6 -25.86 38.23 25.52
C VAL A 6 -25.66 38.71 24.07
N LYS A 7 -24.95 39.83 23.90
CA LYS A 7 -24.52 40.35 22.59
C LYS A 7 -23.36 39.50 22.07
N PHE A 8 -23.60 38.69 21.04
CA PHE A 8 -22.54 38.07 20.24
C PHE A 8 -21.62 39.14 19.62
N GLY A 9 -20.32 38.91 19.75
CA GLY A 9 -19.23 39.83 19.41
C GLY A 9 -19.28 40.30 17.95
N ARG A 10 -19.41 41.62 17.76
CA ARG A 10 -19.19 42.28 16.48
C ARG A 10 -17.69 42.41 16.24
N MET A 11 -17.12 41.63 15.33
CA MET A 11 -15.74 41.84 14.89
C MET A 11 -15.58 43.22 14.25
N SER A 12 -14.46 43.89 14.56
CA SER A 12 -14.15 45.19 13.99
C SER A 12 -14.07 45.10 12.46
N LYS A 13 -14.43 46.18 11.76
CA LYS A 13 -14.31 46.27 10.29
C LYS A 13 -12.91 45.86 9.81
N LYS A 14 -11.88 46.30 10.55
CA LYS A 14 -10.47 45.96 10.28
C LYS A 14 -10.16 44.46 10.39
N GLN A 15 -10.84 43.73 11.28
CA GLN A 15 -10.66 42.28 11.41
C GLN A 15 -11.37 41.52 10.29
N ARG A 16 -12.55 41.99 9.86
CA ARG A 16 -13.25 41.42 8.71
C ARG A 16 -12.46 41.63 7.41
N ASP A 17 -11.93 42.83 7.20
CA ASP A 17 -11.15 43.14 6.00
C ASP A 17 -9.86 42.31 5.92
N ARG A 18 -9.21 42.05 7.07
CA ARG A 18 -8.06 41.13 7.14
C ARG A 18 -8.43 39.69 6.80
N LEU A 19 -9.54 39.19 7.34
CA LEU A 19 -10.01 37.84 7.05
C LEU A 19 -10.37 37.69 5.56
N HIS A 20 -11.01 38.69 4.97
CA HIS A 20 -11.31 38.68 3.54
C HIS A 20 -10.04 38.72 2.68
N ALA A 21 -9.02 39.48 3.07
CA ALA A 21 -7.73 39.50 2.38
C ALA A 21 -7.00 38.14 2.48
N GLU A 22 -7.01 37.51 3.65
CA GLU A 22 -6.43 36.18 3.86
C GLU A 22 -7.14 35.10 3.04
N VAL A 23 -8.48 35.11 3.02
CA VAL A 23 -9.28 34.17 2.21
C VAL A 23 -9.03 34.39 0.72
N GLN A 24 -8.95 35.64 0.26
CA GLN A 24 -8.68 35.96 -1.14
C GLN A 24 -7.27 35.48 -1.56
N GLN A 25 -6.27 35.71 -0.72
CA GLN A 25 -4.90 35.23 -0.95
C GLN A 25 -4.85 33.70 -1.02
N GLN A 26 -5.63 33.02 -0.17
CA GLN A 26 -5.69 31.56 -0.14
C GLN A 26 -6.37 30.98 -1.39
N LEU A 27 -7.39 31.65 -1.92
CA LEU A 27 -8.01 31.29 -3.20
C LEU A 27 -7.06 31.48 -4.39
N GLU A 28 -6.32 32.60 -4.44
CA GLU A 28 -5.34 32.86 -5.49
C GLU A 28 -4.18 31.85 -5.46
N GLN A 29 -3.72 31.48 -4.27
CA GLN A 29 -2.71 30.43 -4.09
C GLN A 29 -3.23 29.07 -4.60
N GLN A 30 -4.48 28.72 -4.27
CA GLN A 30 -5.10 27.47 -4.71
C GLN A 30 -5.33 27.42 -6.24
N GLN A 31 -5.65 28.56 -6.87
CA GLN A 31 -5.73 28.64 -8.33
C GLN A 31 -4.35 28.49 -8.97
N ARG A 32 -3.31 29.13 -8.45
CA ARG A 32 -1.93 28.95 -8.94
C ARG A 32 -1.44 27.51 -8.81
N ASP A 33 -1.78 26.82 -7.73
CA ASP A 33 -1.44 25.41 -7.57
C ASP A 33 -2.19 24.53 -8.58
N ARG A 34 -3.47 24.81 -8.85
CA ARG A 34 -4.24 24.12 -9.90
C ARG A 34 -3.72 24.37 -11.31
N ASP A 35 -3.27 25.57 -11.60
CA ASP A 35 -2.71 25.92 -12.91
C ASP A 35 -1.33 25.26 -13.10
N ARG A 36 -0.50 25.23 -12.05
CA ARG A 36 0.79 24.50 -12.06
C ARG A 36 0.60 23.00 -12.26
N ASP A 37 -0.41 22.39 -11.63
CA ASP A 37 -0.70 20.96 -11.79
C ASP A 37 -1.19 20.65 -13.23
N GLN A 38 -2.00 21.53 -13.82
CA GLN A 38 -2.43 21.42 -15.22
C GLN A 38 -1.27 21.60 -16.22
N ASP A 39 -0.35 22.52 -15.95
CA ASP A 39 0.85 22.70 -16.76
C ASP A 39 1.80 21.50 -16.64
N TRP A 40 1.95 20.94 -15.44
CA TRP A 40 2.69 19.71 -15.22
C TRP A 40 2.07 18.51 -15.96
N GLU A 41 0.74 18.38 -15.97
CA GLU A 41 0.04 17.35 -16.76
C GLU A 41 0.22 17.55 -18.27
N ARG A 42 0.21 18.81 -18.76
CA ARG A 42 0.47 19.15 -20.15
C ARG A 42 1.91 18.83 -20.57
N GLU A 43 2.88 19.13 -19.72
CA GLU A 43 4.30 18.85 -19.96
C GLU A 43 4.58 17.33 -19.95
N ARG A 44 3.88 16.58 -19.08
CA ARG A 44 3.90 15.11 -19.07
C ARG A 44 3.26 14.50 -20.32
N ALA A 45 2.22 15.12 -20.89
CA ALA A 45 1.62 14.68 -22.14
C ALA A 45 2.48 15.02 -23.37
N ALA A 46 3.26 16.11 -23.32
CA ALA A 46 4.19 16.52 -24.37
C ALA A 46 5.49 15.68 -24.40
N GLN A 47 5.94 15.19 -23.25
CA GLN A 47 7.04 14.22 -23.14
C GLN A 47 6.50 12.81 -23.42
N GLY A 48 6.28 12.50 -24.71
CA GLY A 48 5.76 11.22 -25.16
C GLY A 48 6.45 10.02 -24.50
N THR A 49 5.65 9.03 -24.08
CA THR A 49 6.11 7.75 -23.54
C THR A 49 7.15 7.10 -24.48
N PRO A 50 8.34 6.71 -24.00
CA PRO A 50 9.29 5.99 -24.83
C PRO A 50 8.74 4.58 -25.09
N SER A 51 8.29 4.34 -26.32
CA SER A 51 7.98 3.01 -26.82
C SER A 51 9.30 2.27 -27.04
N PHE A 52 9.72 1.46 -26.06
CA PHE A 52 10.83 0.53 -26.23
C PHE A 52 10.41 -0.60 -27.18
N THR A 53 10.67 -0.46 -28.47
CA THR A 53 10.67 -1.58 -29.42
C THR A 53 11.96 -2.37 -29.23
N ILE A 54 11.86 -3.55 -28.62
CA ILE A 54 12.92 -4.56 -28.63
C ILE A 54 12.98 -5.17 -30.03
N GLY A 55 14.05 -4.87 -30.78
CA GLY A 55 14.32 -5.47 -32.08
C GLY A 55 14.76 -6.93 -31.95
N LEU A 56 14.04 -7.83 -32.63
CA LEU A 56 14.52 -9.17 -32.99
C LEU A 56 15.24 -9.10 -34.35
N PRO A 57 16.41 -9.76 -34.52
CA PRO A 57 17.09 -9.78 -35.81
C PRO A 57 16.64 -10.97 -36.68
N GLY A 58 16.41 -10.68 -37.97
CA GLY A 58 16.63 -11.62 -39.08
C GLY A 58 15.39 -12.26 -39.71
N CYS A 59 15.05 -11.82 -40.93
CA CYS A 59 14.75 -12.68 -42.09
C CYS A 59 14.64 -11.83 -43.37
N GLN A 60 15.32 -12.29 -44.43
CA GLN A 60 15.53 -11.63 -45.72
C GLN A 60 14.37 -11.90 -46.71
N GLY A 61 14.17 -11.01 -47.70
CA GLY A 61 13.50 -11.34 -48.98
C GLY A 61 12.65 -10.24 -49.66
N LEU A 62 13.29 -9.39 -50.49
CA LEU A 62 12.96 -8.78 -51.83
C LEU A 62 11.49 -8.71 -52.38
N PRO A 63 11.13 -7.89 -53.43
CA PRO A 63 11.77 -6.71 -54.07
C PRO A 63 10.87 -5.46 -54.44
N LEU A 64 11.52 -4.28 -54.59
CA LEU A 64 11.37 -3.04 -55.46
C LEU A 64 10.14 -2.78 -56.41
N PRO A 65 9.98 -1.58 -57.09
CA PRO A 65 10.10 -0.11 -56.79
C PRO A 65 8.94 0.72 -57.49
N PRO A 66 9.03 1.99 -58.00
CA PRO A 66 9.95 3.14 -57.83
C PRO A 66 9.27 4.53 -57.58
N GLY A 67 10.07 5.56 -57.24
CA GLY A 67 9.68 6.97 -57.30
C GLY A 67 10.74 7.94 -56.73
N THR A 68 11.69 8.37 -57.57
CA THR A 68 12.63 9.50 -57.37
C THR A 68 11.94 10.86 -57.67
N PRO A 69 12.59 12.05 -57.63
CA PRO A 69 13.89 12.47 -57.06
C PRO A 69 13.83 13.75 -56.19
N GLY A 70 14.93 14.09 -55.50
CA GLY A 70 15.15 15.44 -54.98
C GLY A 70 16.43 15.61 -54.13
N CYS A 71 17.59 15.74 -54.78
CA CYS A 71 18.79 16.41 -54.24
C CYS A 71 18.85 17.82 -54.86
N PRO A 72 19.44 18.85 -54.22
CA PRO A 72 20.89 18.99 -53.95
C PRO A 72 21.17 19.46 -52.50
N GLY A 73 22.33 19.30 -51.86
CA GLY A 73 23.71 19.14 -52.32
C GLY A 73 24.53 20.23 -51.61
N VAL A 74 25.43 19.87 -50.68
CA VAL A 74 26.62 20.68 -50.37
C VAL A 74 27.72 19.77 -49.79
N THR A 75 28.93 20.15 -50.17
CA THR A 75 30.24 19.49 -50.17
C THR A 75 31.05 19.63 -48.87
N ALA A 76 32.19 18.91 -48.86
CA ALA A 76 33.44 19.13 -48.12
C ALA A 76 33.51 18.45 -46.73
N GLU A 77 34.29 17.39 -46.49
CA GLU A 77 35.74 17.09 -46.67
C GLU A 77 36.49 17.13 -45.32
N GLY A 78 37.42 16.18 -45.14
CA GLY A 78 38.52 16.22 -44.16
C GLY A 78 38.29 15.41 -42.88
N GLU A 79 38.52 14.10 -42.86
CA GLU A 79 39.81 13.45 -42.50
C GLU A 79 40.55 14.09 -41.30
N ARG A 80 40.61 13.41 -40.15
CA ARG A 80 41.85 12.75 -39.68
C ARG A 80 41.67 11.90 -38.43
N ARG A 81 42.54 10.90 -38.40
CA ARG A 81 42.73 9.78 -37.48
C ARG A 81 43.93 10.08 -36.57
N GLU A 82 44.17 9.17 -35.62
CA GLU A 82 45.37 8.98 -34.76
C GLU A 82 45.34 9.74 -33.42
N MET A 83 45.35 9.11 -32.23
CA MET A 83 46.09 7.98 -31.63
C MET A 83 47.42 8.39 -30.96
N ALA A 84 47.40 8.27 -29.62
CA ALA A 84 48.48 7.93 -28.66
C ALA A 84 49.81 8.69 -28.64
N THR A 85 50.24 9.09 -27.42
CA THR A 85 51.50 8.75 -26.69
C THR A 85 51.77 9.81 -25.60
N GLN A 86 51.78 9.45 -24.31
CA GLN A 86 52.89 8.97 -23.44
C GLN A 86 53.65 10.06 -22.65
N ASN A 87 53.94 9.70 -21.39
CA ASN A 87 55.07 10.06 -20.51
C ASN A 87 54.97 11.25 -19.55
N GLY A 88 55.37 10.97 -18.30
CA GLY A 88 55.82 11.96 -17.32
C GLY A 88 55.67 11.53 -15.86
N ASP A 89 56.57 10.68 -15.36
CA ASP A 89 56.80 10.41 -13.92
C ASP A 89 57.56 11.58 -13.23
N GLU A 90 57.32 11.76 -11.93
CA GLU A 90 58.29 11.94 -10.82
C GLU A 90 57.84 12.89 -9.68
N ASP A 91 57.45 12.25 -8.57
CA ASP A 91 57.90 12.37 -7.16
C ASP A 91 57.93 13.70 -6.35
N GLY A 92 57.38 13.62 -5.12
CA GLY A 92 57.57 14.60 -4.01
C GLY A 92 56.47 14.58 -2.91
N PRO A 93 56.78 14.73 -1.60
CA PRO A 93 56.23 13.84 -0.56
C PRO A 93 55.08 14.40 0.32
N GLY A 94 54.18 13.48 0.70
CA GLY A 94 53.79 13.21 2.08
C GLY A 94 53.14 14.30 2.95
N VAL A 95 51.81 14.39 2.90
CA VAL A 95 50.98 14.70 4.08
C VAL A 95 49.77 13.76 4.06
N ARG A 96 49.75 12.76 4.94
CA ARG A 96 48.57 11.93 5.20
C ARG A 96 47.71 12.64 6.24
N PRO A 97 46.45 13.02 5.97
CA PRO A 97 45.48 13.19 7.03
C PRO A 97 44.99 11.80 7.44
N HIS A 98 44.93 11.59 8.75
CA HIS A 98 44.31 10.43 9.38
C HIS A 98 42.90 10.16 8.81
N PRO A 99 42.46 8.90 8.70
CA PRO A 99 41.05 8.61 8.47
C PRO A 99 40.32 8.89 9.78
N GLU A 100 39.83 10.12 9.94
CA GLU A 100 38.71 10.35 10.84
C GLU A 100 37.59 9.41 10.41
N ALA A 101 37.04 8.70 11.39
CA ALA A 101 36.03 7.68 11.21
C ALA A 101 34.92 8.19 10.29
N GLY A 102 35.02 7.82 9.01
CA GLY A 102 34.02 8.11 8.03
C GLY A 102 32.72 7.52 8.54
N SER A 103 31.75 8.39 8.79
CA SER A 103 30.35 8.04 8.62
C SER A 103 30.29 7.18 7.38
N ILE A 104 30.02 5.88 7.57
CA ILE A 104 29.80 4.95 6.47
C ILE A 104 28.67 5.59 5.69
N LEU A 105 29.01 6.22 4.56
CA LEU A 105 28.03 6.69 3.59
C LEU A 105 27.34 5.40 3.11
N GLU A 106 26.24 5.03 3.77
CA GLU A 106 25.39 3.94 3.32
C GLU A 106 25.03 4.28 1.88
N SER A 107 25.55 3.51 0.92
CA SER A 107 25.17 3.68 -0.48
C SER A 107 23.65 3.54 -0.58
N PRO A 108 22.96 4.33 -1.42
CA PRO A 108 21.52 4.19 -1.63
C PRO A 108 21.07 2.74 -1.93
N ALA A 109 21.94 1.93 -2.52
CA ALA A 109 21.70 0.50 -2.75
C ALA A 109 21.67 -0.32 -1.44
N LEU A 110 22.61 -0.03 -0.52
CA LEU A 110 22.70 -0.71 0.78
C LEU A 110 21.47 -0.39 1.65
N GLU A 111 20.98 0.86 1.63
CA GLU A 111 19.76 1.22 2.36
C GLU A 111 18.54 0.40 1.91
N ILE A 112 18.37 0.21 0.59
CA ILE A 112 17.27 -0.56 0.03
C ILE A 112 17.41 -2.04 0.40
N GLU A 113 18.63 -2.57 0.42
CA GLU A 113 18.88 -3.94 0.84
C GLU A 113 18.55 -4.15 2.33
N LEU A 114 19.00 -3.25 3.21
CA LEU A 114 18.68 -3.28 4.63
C LEU A 114 17.17 -3.14 4.88
N LEU A 115 16.49 -2.26 4.14
CA LEU A 115 15.04 -2.14 4.20
C LEU A 115 14.35 -3.44 3.76
N THR A 116 14.81 -4.04 2.67
CA THR A 116 14.28 -5.32 2.17
C THR A 116 14.44 -6.41 3.22
N GLN A 117 15.63 -6.55 3.80
CA GLN A 117 15.88 -7.53 4.87
C GLN A 117 15.00 -7.27 6.11
N SER A 118 14.84 -6.01 6.51
CA SER A 118 13.93 -5.61 7.60
C SER A 118 12.49 -6.04 7.32
N VAL A 119 11.96 -5.79 6.12
CA VAL A 119 10.60 -6.19 5.73
C VAL A 119 10.43 -7.71 5.77
N LEU A 120 11.38 -8.46 5.21
CA LEU A 120 11.33 -9.92 5.15
C LEU A 120 11.40 -10.54 6.56
N ALA A 121 12.31 -10.06 7.41
CA ALA A 121 12.43 -10.52 8.79
C ALA A 121 11.16 -10.20 9.60
N SER A 122 10.67 -8.96 9.48
CA SER A 122 9.45 -8.50 10.16
C SER A 122 8.24 -9.33 9.76
N HIS A 123 8.08 -9.64 8.47
CA HIS A 123 6.98 -10.49 7.99
C HIS A 123 7.06 -11.90 8.58
N ARG A 124 8.25 -12.52 8.55
CA ARG A 124 8.46 -13.87 9.10
C ARG A 124 8.14 -13.95 10.59
N GLU A 125 8.56 -12.96 11.37
CA GLU A 125 8.37 -12.93 12.84
C GLU A 125 6.94 -12.60 13.26
N THR A 126 6.14 -11.98 12.38
CA THR A 126 4.79 -11.52 12.69
C THR A 126 3.70 -12.30 11.98
N CYS A 127 4.03 -13.37 11.26
CA CYS A 127 3.04 -14.30 10.74
C CYS A 127 2.60 -15.29 11.83
N GLN A 128 1.28 -15.53 11.95
CA GLN A 128 0.73 -16.42 13.00
C GLN A 128 1.26 -17.85 12.90
N LEU A 129 1.31 -18.31 11.66
CA LEU A 129 1.65 -19.68 11.26
C LEU A 129 2.61 -19.58 10.09
N ARG A 130 3.56 -20.51 10.07
CA ARG A 130 4.49 -20.64 8.95
C ARG A 130 3.77 -21.18 7.72
N ALA A 131 4.30 -20.89 6.54
CA ALA A 131 3.68 -21.32 5.29
C ALA A 131 3.64 -22.86 5.20
N GLU A 132 4.67 -23.54 5.69
CA GLU A 132 4.79 -25.00 5.67
C GLU A 132 3.74 -25.66 6.58
N GLU A 133 3.48 -25.07 7.75
CA GLU A 133 2.44 -25.53 8.68
C GLU A 133 1.05 -25.40 8.05
N LEU A 134 0.76 -24.27 7.40
CA LEU A 134 -0.51 -24.06 6.70
C LEU A 134 -0.69 -25.03 5.54
N GLN A 135 0.39 -25.38 4.82
CA GLN A 135 0.36 -26.35 3.73
C GLN A 135 0.07 -27.77 4.23
N LEU A 136 0.72 -28.22 5.30
CA LEU A 136 0.52 -29.55 5.87
C LEU A 136 -0.93 -29.77 6.32
N ARG A 137 -1.57 -28.71 6.82
CA ARG A 137 -2.95 -28.75 7.32
C ARG A 137 -4.02 -28.58 6.24
N ARG A 138 -3.67 -28.46 4.95
CA ARG A 138 -4.66 -28.26 3.87
C ARG A 138 -5.69 -29.38 3.76
N GLY A 139 -5.36 -30.60 4.19
CA GLY A 139 -6.29 -31.72 4.27
C GLY A 139 -7.25 -31.67 5.47
N GLU A 140 -6.93 -30.88 6.50
CA GLU A 140 -7.76 -30.70 7.69
C GLU A 140 -8.92 -29.73 7.39
N THR A 141 -9.97 -30.24 6.76
CA THR A 141 -11.19 -29.48 6.45
C THR A 141 -12.27 -29.70 7.51
N PHE A 142 -13.16 -28.73 7.66
CA PHE A 142 -14.34 -28.90 8.51
C PHE A 142 -15.26 -29.99 7.94
N SER A 143 -15.76 -30.88 8.81
CA SER A 143 -16.79 -31.85 8.41
C SER A 143 -18.13 -31.15 8.18
N ARG A 144 -19.05 -31.83 7.48
CA ARG A 144 -20.40 -31.31 7.24
C ARG A 144 -21.15 -31.01 8.55
N GLU A 145 -20.96 -31.84 9.56
CA GLU A 145 -21.58 -31.70 10.88
C GLU A 145 -21.01 -30.46 11.61
N GLU A 146 -19.70 -30.24 11.51
CA GLU A 146 -19.06 -29.04 12.06
C GLU A 146 -19.56 -27.77 11.34
N VAL A 147 -19.61 -27.79 10.00
CA VAL A 147 -20.16 -26.67 9.22
C VAL A 147 -21.60 -26.36 9.63
N CYS A 148 -22.44 -27.39 9.78
CA CYS A 148 -23.83 -27.24 10.24
C CYS A 148 -23.90 -26.64 11.65
N ALA A 149 -22.99 -27.02 12.56
CA ALA A 149 -22.91 -26.44 13.89
C ALA A 149 -22.56 -24.94 13.86
N PHE A 150 -21.67 -24.51 12.97
CA PHE A 150 -21.38 -23.08 12.75
C PHE A 150 -22.57 -22.32 12.16
N GLN A 151 -23.25 -22.90 11.16
CA GLN A 151 -24.41 -22.28 10.51
C GLN A 151 -25.62 -22.12 11.44
N LYS A 152 -25.70 -22.92 12.52
CA LYS A 152 -26.76 -22.80 13.53
C LYS A 152 -26.45 -21.77 14.61
N LYS A 153 -25.24 -21.21 14.65
CA LYS A 153 -24.87 -20.20 15.66
C LYS A 153 -25.68 -18.92 15.48
N PRO A 154 -26.05 -18.24 16.58
CA PRO A 154 -26.58 -16.89 16.52
C PRO A 154 -25.62 -15.97 15.76
N PRO A 155 -26.14 -15.04 14.93
CA PRO A 155 -25.29 -14.09 14.21
C PRO A 155 -24.32 -13.32 15.12
N GLU A 156 -24.75 -12.94 16.34
CA GLU A 156 -23.90 -12.26 17.32
C GLU A 156 -22.64 -13.05 17.67
N GLU A 157 -22.81 -14.35 17.93
CA GLU A 157 -21.70 -15.23 18.28
C GLU A 157 -20.72 -15.36 17.10
N MET A 158 -21.25 -15.51 15.88
CA MET A 158 -20.42 -15.65 14.69
C MET A 158 -19.67 -14.36 14.36
N TRP A 159 -20.35 -13.21 14.45
CA TRP A 159 -19.72 -11.89 14.29
C TRP A 159 -18.63 -11.66 15.35
N GLN A 160 -18.89 -12.00 16.61
CA GLN A 160 -17.90 -11.87 17.69
C GLN A 160 -16.67 -12.73 17.43
N ARG A 161 -16.86 -14.00 17.04
CA ARG A 161 -15.76 -14.91 16.70
C ARG A 161 -14.91 -14.35 15.55
N CYS A 162 -15.54 -13.92 14.46
CA CYS A 162 -14.83 -13.31 13.34
C CYS A 162 -14.10 -12.02 13.73
N ALA A 163 -14.72 -11.15 14.53
CA ALA A 163 -14.09 -9.93 15.04
C ALA A 163 -12.87 -10.24 15.92
N CYS A 164 -12.93 -11.27 16.77
CA CYS A 164 -11.78 -11.75 17.55
C CYS A 164 -10.62 -12.21 16.65
N ARG A 165 -10.89 -13.08 15.66
CA ARG A 165 -9.85 -13.57 14.73
C ARG A 165 -9.24 -12.44 13.90
N LEU A 166 -10.08 -11.52 13.44
CA LEU A 166 -9.59 -10.35 12.71
C LEU A 166 -8.74 -9.44 13.62
N THR A 167 -9.12 -9.25 14.88
CA THR A 167 -8.32 -8.48 15.85
C THR A 167 -6.95 -9.11 16.07
N GLU A 168 -6.88 -10.42 16.26
CA GLU A 168 -5.61 -11.16 16.40
C GLU A 168 -4.71 -11.01 15.16
N ALA A 169 -5.30 -10.96 13.96
CA ALA A 169 -4.57 -10.72 12.73
C ALA A 169 -4.07 -9.27 12.63
N ILE A 170 -4.91 -8.30 12.99
CA ILE A 170 -4.57 -6.87 13.00
C ILE A 170 -3.44 -6.59 14.00
N GLN A 171 -3.47 -7.16 15.21
CA GLN A 171 -2.39 -7.00 16.19
C GLN A 171 -1.03 -7.41 15.61
N ARG A 172 -1.01 -8.49 14.82
CA ARG A 172 0.22 -8.92 14.14
C ARG A 172 0.63 -7.99 13.00
N VAL A 173 -0.31 -7.32 12.33
CA VAL A 173 0.00 -6.25 11.37
C VAL A 173 0.56 -5.02 12.07
N VAL A 174 0.07 -4.67 13.27
CA VAL A 174 0.63 -3.60 14.09
C VAL A 174 2.07 -3.92 14.48
N GLU A 175 2.34 -5.15 14.93
CA GLU A 175 3.71 -5.59 15.22
C GLU A 175 4.60 -5.63 13.97
N PHE A 176 4.05 -5.99 12.82
CA PHE A 176 4.76 -5.90 11.54
C PHE A 176 5.16 -4.45 11.24
N ALA A 177 4.22 -3.51 11.37
CA ALA A 177 4.45 -2.09 11.11
C ALA A 177 5.56 -1.52 11.99
N LYS A 178 5.52 -1.80 13.30
CA LYS A 178 6.53 -1.33 14.27
C LYS A 178 7.95 -1.79 13.94
N ARG A 179 8.09 -2.95 13.30
CA ARG A 179 9.40 -3.54 12.94
C ARG A 179 9.93 -3.06 11.57
N LEU A 180 9.11 -2.37 10.77
CA LEU A 180 9.55 -1.81 9.50
C LEU A 180 10.52 -0.64 9.73
N ARG A 181 11.74 -0.76 9.20
CA ARG A 181 12.72 0.34 9.19
C ARG A 181 12.08 1.59 8.58
N GLY A 182 12.10 2.71 9.31
CA GLY A 182 11.50 3.99 8.91
C GLY A 182 10.04 4.21 9.36
N PHE A 183 9.29 3.19 9.80
CA PHE A 183 7.88 3.39 10.19
C PHE A 183 7.74 4.12 11.53
N MET A 184 8.51 3.70 12.54
CA MET A 184 8.50 4.32 13.88
C MET A 184 9.11 5.73 13.90
N GLU A 185 9.78 6.13 12.81
CA GLU A 185 10.31 7.49 12.63
C GLU A 185 9.23 8.47 12.14
N LEU A 186 8.09 7.99 11.65
CA LEU A 186 6.94 8.82 11.30
C LEU A 186 6.33 9.43 12.57
N CYS A 187 5.63 10.56 12.44
CA CYS A 187 4.91 11.11 13.59
C CYS A 187 3.78 10.16 14.05
N GLN A 188 3.40 10.22 15.32
CA GLN A 188 2.39 9.32 15.89
C GLN A 188 1.04 9.40 15.15
N ASN A 189 0.64 10.60 14.72
CA ASN A 189 -0.56 10.79 13.91
C ASN A 189 -0.52 9.94 12.63
N ASP A 190 0.58 10.01 11.88
CA ASP A 190 0.72 9.31 10.60
C ASP A 190 0.79 7.80 10.79
N GLN A 191 1.47 7.33 11.84
CA GLN A 191 1.45 5.91 12.21
C GLN A 191 0.02 5.42 12.45
N ILE A 192 -0.78 6.18 13.20
CA ILE A 192 -2.18 5.86 13.50
C ILE A 192 -3.02 5.89 12.22
N VAL A 193 -2.91 6.92 11.38
CA VAL A 193 -3.65 7.05 10.12
C VAL A 193 -3.36 5.87 9.18
N LEU A 194 -2.09 5.50 9.03
CA LEU A 194 -1.67 4.37 8.19
C LEU A 194 -2.20 3.04 8.72
N LEU A 195 -2.14 2.81 10.03
CA LEU A 195 -2.68 1.59 10.65
C LEU A 195 -4.20 1.52 10.56
N LYS A 196 -4.91 2.63 10.87
CA LYS A 196 -6.37 2.70 10.80
C LYS A 196 -6.90 2.38 9.40
N ALA A 197 -6.25 2.89 8.37
CA ALA A 197 -6.69 2.69 7.00
C ALA A 197 -6.13 1.41 6.34
N GLY A 198 -4.93 0.98 6.71
CA GLY A 198 -4.20 -0.09 6.01
C GLY A 198 -4.19 -1.45 6.70
N ALA A 199 -4.46 -1.55 8.01
CA ALA A 199 -4.27 -2.81 8.73
C ALA A 199 -5.18 -3.94 8.21
N MET A 200 -6.46 -3.66 7.95
CA MET A 200 -7.38 -4.64 7.37
C MET A 200 -6.99 -5.01 5.94
N GLU A 201 -6.52 -4.04 5.13
CA GLU A 201 -6.06 -4.31 3.77
C GLU A 201 -4.88 -5.30 3.77
N VAL A 202 -3.92 -5.14 4.70
CA VAL A 202 -2.82 -6.08 4.89
C VAL A 202 -3.30 -7.46 5.35
N VAL A 203 -4.31 -7.53 6.23
CA VAL A 203 -4.91 -8.81 6.63
C VAL A 203 -5.50 -9.53 5.41
N LEU A 204 -6.22 -8.83 4.54
CA LEU A 204 -6.77 -9.38 3.31
C LEU A 204 -5.68 -9.86 2.34
N VAL A 205 -4.57 -9.13 2.21
CA VAL A 205 -3.40 -9.59 1.44
C VAL A 205 -2.83 -10.87 2.03
N ARG A 206 -2.56 -10.90 3.34
CA ARG A 206 -1.97 -12.05 4.03
C ARG A 206 -2.89 -13.28 4.05
N MET A 207 -4.20 -13.09 3.87
CA MET A 207 -5.17 -14.19 3.77
C MET A 207 -4.80 -15.18 2.65
N CYS A 208 -4.14 -14.74 1.56
CA CYS A 208 -3.73 -15.63 0.47
C CYS A 208 -2.80 -16.77 0.93
N ARG A 209 -2.03 -16.57 2.02
CA ARG A 209 -1.17 -17.61 2.62
C ARG A 209 -1.98 -18.71 3.30
N ALA A 210 -3.11 -18.32 3.87
CA ALA A 210 -4.03 -19.16 4.61
C ALA A 210 -5.20 -19.65 3.75
N PHE A 211 -5.14 -19.44 2.43
CA PHE A 211 -6.19 -19.81 1.49
C PHE A 211 -5.73 -20.99 0.63
N ASN A 212 -6.61 -21.98 0.49
CA ASN A 212 -6.42 -23.11 -0.40
C ASN A 212 -7.22 -22.88 -1.69
N PRO A 213 -6.55 -22.56 -2.81
CA PRO A 213 -7.22 -22.28 -4.07
C PRO A 213 -7.79 -23.53 -4.76
N ASP A 214 -7.40 -24.74 -4.34
CA ASP A 214 -7.79 -25.99 -5.00
C ASP A 214 -9.23 -26.38 -4.67
N ASN A 215 -9.64 -26.17 -3.41
CA ASN A 215 -10.99 -26.43 -2.92
C ASN A 215 -11.69 -25.15 -2.40
N ARG A 216 -11.09 -23.98 -2.63
CA ARG A 216 -11.64 -22.66 -2.30
C ARG A 216 -12.01 -22.52 -0.81
N THR A 217 -11.06 -22.89 0.05
CA THR A 217 -11.23 -22.82 1.52
C THR A 217 -10.20 -21.90 2.19
N VAL A 218 -10.54 -21.32 3.33
CA VAL A 218 -9.63 -20.51 4.16
C VAL A 218 -9.42 -21.17 5.51
N PHE A 219 -8.18 -21.11 6.02
CA PHE A 219 -7.86 -21.57 7.36
C PHE A 219 -8.55 -20.69 8.42
N PHE A 220 -9.39 -21.31 9.23
CA PHE A 220 -10.19 -20.66 10.26
C PHE A 220 -10.34 -21.61 11.46
N GLU A 221 -9.99 -21.15 12.66
CA GLU A 221 -10.08 -21.93 13.91
C GLU A 221 -9.49 -23.35 13.84
N GLY A 222 -8.33 -23.49 13.17
CA GLY A 222 -7.60 -24.75 13.11
C GLY A 222 -7.92 -25.63 11.89
N LYS A 223 -8.96 -25.34 11.12
CA LYS A 223 -9.31 -26.14 9.93
C LYS A 223 -9.59 -25.25 8.73
N TYR A 224 -9.56 -25.84 7.54
CA TYR A 224 -9.93 -25.15 6.31
C TYR A 224 -11.44 -25.17 6.10
N ALA A 225 -12.01 -23.99 5.88
CA ALA A 225 -13.44 -23.73 5.78
C ALA A 225 -13.81 -23.11 4.42
N GLY A 226 -14.88 -23.59 3.81
CA GLY A 226 -15.52 -22.91 2.69
C GLY A 226 -16.34 -21.70 3.14
N ALA A 227 -16.82 -20.91 2.18
CA ALA A 227 -17.63 -19.72 2.45
C ALA A 227 -18.92 -20.04 3.22
N GLU A 228 -19.45 -21.24 3.04
CA GLU A 228 -20.65 -21.75 3.70
C GLU A 228 -20.53 -21.83 5.22
N LEU A 229 -19.33 -21.90 5.78
CA LEU A 229 -19.12 -21.85 7.24
C LEU A 229 -19.62 -20.52 7.82
N PHE A 230 -19.47 -19.44 7.06
CA PHE A 230 -19.72 -18.06 7.50
C PHE A 230 -21.17 -17.60 7.29
N ARG A 231 -22.08 -18.51 6.90
CA ARG A 231 -23.48 -18.19 6.53
C ARG A 231 -24.21 -17.38 7.61
N SER A 232 -24.01 -17.69 8.89
CA SER A 232 -24.68 -17.02 10.01
C SER A 232 -24.32 -15.54 10.17
N LEU A 233 -23.25 -15.05 9.53
CA LEU A 233 -22.94 -13.62 9.51
C LEU A 233 -24.01 -12.80 8.76
N GLY A 234 -24.75 -13.42 7.84
CA GLY A 234 -25.79 -12.75 7.05
C GLY A 234 -25.25 -11.85 5.94
N CYS A 235 -23.97 -11.96 5.56
CA CYS A 235 -23.33 -11.15 4.54
C CYS A 235 -22.64 -11.98 3.43
N PRO A 236 -23.37 -12.86 2.71
CA PRO A 236 -22.80 -13.79 1.73
C PRO A 236 -22.03 -13.09 0.60
N GLU A 237 -22.47 -11.91 0.16
CA GLU A 237 -21.78 -11.13 -0.89
C GLU A 237 -20.38 -10.66 -0.48
N LEU A 238 -20.23 -10.18 0.77
CA LEU A 238 -18.94 -9.79 1.32
C LEU A 238 -18.01 -10.99 1.44
N ILE A 239 -18.51 -12.10 2.01
CA ILE A 239 -17.71 -13.33 2.16
C ILE A 239 -17.29 -13.87 0.79
N GLY A 240 -18.22 -13.92 -0.17
CA GLY A 240 -17.92 -14.29 -1.56
C GLY A 240 -16.83 -13.42 -2.17
N SER A 241 -16.95 -12.09 -2.03
CA SER A 241 -15.98 -11.12 -2.54
C SER A 241 -14.59 -11.25 -1.90
N ILE A 242 -14.52 -11.56 -0.60
CA ILE A 242 -13.26 -11.83 0.12
C ILE A 242 -12.62 -13.13 -0.42
N PHE A 243 -13.41 -14.20 -0.60
CA PHE A 243 -12.91 -15.47 -1.16
C PHE A 243 -12.44 -15.30 -2.61
N ASP A 244 -13.17 -14.53 -3.44
CA ASP A 244 -12.75 -14.22 -4.80
C ASP A 244 -11.45 -13.42 -4.82
N PHE A 245 -11.31 -12.45 -3.92
CA PHE A 245 -10.07 -11.70 -3.79
C PHE A 245 -8.90 -12.61 -3.40
N ALA A 246 -9.08 -13.50 -2.42
CA ALA A 246 -8.07 -14.46 -2.01
C ALA A 246 -7.69 -15.43 -3.14
N GLN A 247 -8.67 -16.00 -3.86
CA GLN A 247 -8.44 -16.85 -5.02
C GLN A 247 -7.60 -16.13 -6.10
N ASN A 248 -7.96 -14.87 -6.41
CA ASN A 248 -7.24 -14.06 -7.40
C ASN A 248 -5.79 -13.77 -6.96
N LEU A 249 -5.57 -13.49 -5.67
CA LEU A 249 -4.21 -13.34 -5.13
C LEU A 249 -3.41 -14.64 -5.19
N CYS A 250 -4.01 -15.79 -4.86
CA CYS A 250 -3.34 -17.10 -4.98
C CYS A 250 -2.94 -17.42 -6.42
N ALA A 251 -3.72 -16.98 -7.42
CA ALA A 251 -3.38 -17.13 -8.83
C ALA A 251 -2.13 -16.33 -9.27
N LEU A 252 -1.72 -15.33 -8.47
CA LEU A 252 -0.44 -14.64 -8.66
C LEU A 252 0.75 -15.46 -8.14
N ARG A 253 0.52 -16.49 -7.32
CA ARG A 253 1.55 -17.35 -6.72
C ARG A 253 2.65 -16.54 -6.04
N PHE A 254 2.30 -15.62 -5.14
CA PHE A 254 3.30 -14.88 -4.39
C PHE A 254 4.18 -15.81 -3.55
N SER A 255 5.49 -15.54 -3.54
CA SER A 255 6.41 -16.00 -2.52
C SER A 255 6.22 -15.20 -1.22
N GLU A 256 6.73 -15.73 -0.10
CA GLU A 256 6.66 -15.03 1.20
C GLU A 256 7.28 -13.62 1.14
N GLY A 257 8.36 -13.46 0.38
CA GLY A 257 9.01 -12.15 0.22
C GLY A 257 8.17 -11.17 -0.60
N GLU A 258 7.46 -11.65 -1.61
CA GLU A 258 6.54 -10.83 -2.40
C GLU A 258 5.33 -10.41 -1.56
N VAL A 259 4.76 -11.32 -0.74
CA VAL A 259 3.69 -10.97 0.21
C VAL A 259 4.18 -9.94 1.22
N ALA A 260 5.40 -10.08 1.75
CA ALA A 260 5.96 -9.17 2.74
C ALA A 260 6.10 -7.74 2.21
N LEU A 261 6.74 -7.58 1.04
CA LEU A 261 6.95 -6.26 0.42
C LEU A 261 5.64 -5.64 -0.06
N PHE A 262 4.74 -6.43 -0.66
CA PHE A 262 3.43 -5.92 -1.07
C PHE A 262 2.59 -5.49 0.14
N SER A 263 2.65 -6.23 1.26
CA SER A 263 2.01 -5.83 2.52
C SER A 263 2.56 -4.50 3.06
N ALA A 264 3.88 -4.30 2.99
CA ALA A 264 4.51 -3.06 3.42
C ALA A 264 4.09 -1.86 2.55
N ILE A 265 4.00 -2.04 1.22
CA ILE A 265 3.54 -1.00 0.28
C ILE A 265 2.06 -0.66 0.49
N VAL A 266 1.20 -1.66 0.72
CA VAL A 266 -0.22 -1.45 1.02
C VAL A 266 -0.41 -0.65 2.31
N LEU A 267 0.41 -0.95 3.33
CA LEU A 267 0.36 -0.29 4.63
C LEU A 267 0.90 1.14 4.58
N VAL A 268 2.10 1.32 4.02
CA VAL A 268 2.78 2.63 3.92
C VAL A 268 2.33 3.31 2.64
N ASN A 269 1.17 3.96 2.71
CA ASN A 269 0.53 4.58 1.57
C ASN A 269 0.41 6.10 1.78
N ALA A 270 1.15 6.88 1.00
CA ALA A 270 1.18 8.35 1.10
C ALA A 270 -0.10 9.03 0.60
N THR A 271 -1.01 8.28 -0.03
CA THR A 271 -2.31 8.79 -0.50
C THR A 271 -3.41 8.76 0.57
N ARG A 272 -3.08 8.37 1.82
CA ARG A 272 -4.07 8.37 2.90
C ARG A 272 -4.43 9.81 3.29
N PRO A 273 -5.73 10.10 3.49
CA PRO A 273 -6.13 11.40 4.00
C PRO A 273 -5.63 11.57 5.44
N LEU A 274 -5.50 12.83 5.89
CA LEU A 274 -5.13 13.20 7.27
C LEU A 274 -3.68 12.89 7.68
N LEU A 275 -2.79 12.60 6.72
CA LEU A 275 -1.36 12.56 6.99
C LEU A 275 -0.83 13.99 7.24
N GLN A 276 -0.02 14.15 8.28
CA GLN A 276 0.68 15.38 8.63
C GLN A 276 1.93 15.58 7.77
N ASP A 277 2.71 14.52 7.52
CA ASP A 277 3.88 14.56 6.63
C ASP A 277 3.76 13.52 5.50
N PRO A 278 2.89 13.77 4.49
CA PRO A 278 2.74 12.87 3.35
C PRO A 278 4.05 12.71 2.56
N GLY A 279 4.94 13.71 2.59
CA GLY A 279 6.24 13.65 1.92
C GLY A 279 7.17 12.60 2.52
N LYS A 280 7.24 12.51 3.86
CA LYS A 280 8.03 11.48 4.56
C LYS A 280 7.46 10.08 4.33
N VAL A 281 6.15 9.94 4.35
CA VAL A 281 5.48 8.66 4.00
C VAL A 281 5.78 8.27 2.54
N ALA A 282 5.70 9.22 1.60
CA ALA A 282 5.99 8.97 0.18
C ALA A 282 7.43 8.51 -0.06
N ARG A 283 8.41 9.09 0.65
CA ARG A 283 9.81 8.64 0.59
C ARG A 283 9.97 7.20 1.09
N LEU A 284 9.32 6.83 2.20
CA LEU A 284 9.35 5.46 2.70
C LEU A 284 8.66 4.48 1.72
N GLN A 285 7.48 4.84 1.23
CA GLN A 285 6.76 4.06 0.21
C GLN A 285 7.60 3.86 -1.05
N GLY A 286 8.23 4.92 -1.57
CA GLY A 286 9.08 4.84 -2.77
C GLY A 286 10.25 3.89 -2.61
N ARG A 287 10.91 3.88 -1.43
CA ARG A 287 11.97 2.90 -1.13
C ARG A 287 11.43 1.46 -1.06
N LEU A 288 10.26 1.25 -0.48
CA LEU A 288 9.60 -0.06 -0.47
C LEU A 288 9.24 -0.55 -1.88
N GLU A 289 8.77 0.35 -2.76
CA GLU A 289 8.47 0.01 -4.15
C GLU A 289 9.74 -0.33 -4.95
N VAL A 290 10.85 0.39 -4.72
CA VAL A 290 12.15 0.05 -5.33
C VAL A 290 12.61 -1.33 -4.84
N ALA A 291 12.55 -1.60 -3.54
CA ALA A 291 12.85 -2.91 -2.95
C ALA A 291 12.03 -4.03 -3.61
N PHE A 292 10.73 -3.80 -3.81
CA PHE A 292 9.85 -4.75 -4.46
C PHE A 292 10.21 -4.99 -5.94
N ARG A 293 10.47 -3.93 -6.71
CA ARG A 293 10.92 -4.06 -8.11
C ARG A 293 12.24 -4.83 -8.21
N LEU A 294 13.18 -4.59 -7.29
CA LEU A 294 14.45 -5.32 -7.24
C LEU A 294 14.25 -6.81 -6.91
N LEU A 295 13.36 -7.13 -5.96
CA LEU A 295 13.00 -8.53 -5.67
C LEU A 295 12.46 -9.22 -6.92
N LEU A 296 11.50 -8.60 -7.61
CA LEU A 296 10.89 -9.15 -8.82
C LEU A 296 11.89 -9.30 -9.97
N ARG A 297 12.82 -8.36 -10.13
CA ARG A 297 13.92 -8.50 -11.09
C ARG A 297 14.78 -9.71 -10.79
N ARG A 298 15.20 -9.86 -9.52
CA ARG A 298 16.05 -10.97 -9.07
C ARG A 298 15.38 -12.33 -9.27
N THR A 299 14.06 -12.40 -9.10
CA THR A 299 13.29 -13.63 -9.29
C THR A 299 12.73 -13.81 -10.70
N GLN A 300 13.03 -12.88 -11.64
CA GLN A 300 12.51 -12.86 -13.02
C GLN A 300 10.98 -12.83 -13.09
N ARG A 301 10.34 -12.06 -12.19
CA ARG A 301 8.88 -11.95 -12.05
C ARG A 301 8.34 -10.53 -12.24
N GLU A 302 9.03 -9.67 -12.98
CA GLU A 302 8.62 -8.26 -13.19
C GLU A 302 7.20 -8.12 -13.78
N GLY A 303 6.75 -9.06 -14.63
CA GLY A 303 5.40 -9.09 -15.19
C GLY A 303 4.27 -9.20 -14.14
N LEU A 304 4.60 -9.52 -12.90
CA LEU A 304 3.67 -9.50 -11.77
C LEU A 304 3.11 -8.09 -11.49
N LEU A 305 3.89 -7.03 -11.70
CA LEU A 305 3.48 -5.65 -11.40
C LEU A 305 2.19 -5.26 -12.14
N ALA A 306 2.06 -5.66 -13.40
CA ALA A 306 0.87 -5.40 -14.23
C ALA A 306 -0.35 -6.24 -13.81
N ARG A 307 -0.16 -7.29 -13.01
CA ARG A 307 -1.20 -8.23 -12.57
C ARG A 307 -1.63 -8.01 -11.13
N LEU A 308 -0.99 -7.10 -10.40
CA LEU A 308 -1.36 -6.78 -9.02
C LEU A 308 -2.79 -6.23 -8.97
N PRO A 309 -3.58 -6.59 -7.94
CA PRO A 309 -4.89 -6.00 -7.79
C PRO A 309 -4.75 -4.49 -7.54
N PRO A 310 -5.64 -3.67 -8.10
CA PRO A 310 -5.65 -2.25 -7.78
C PRO A 310 -5.93 -2.06 -6.28
N LEU A 311 -5.21 -1.14 -5.63
CA LEU A 311 -5.40 -0.85 -4.20
C LEU A 311 -6.86 -0.45 -3.86
N GLY A 312 -7.58 0.12 -4.84
CA GLY A 312 -9.01 0.41 -4.71
C GLY A 312 -9.88 -0.82 -4.41
N ARG A 313 -9.48 -2.02 -4.86
CA ARG A 313 -10.22 -3.26 -4.57
C ARG A 313 -10.12 -3.65 -3.10
N LEU A 314 -8.95 -3.48 -2.47
CA LEU A 314 -8.78 -3.67 -1.03
C LEU A 314 -9.64 -2.69 -0.23
N ARG A 315 -9.60 -1.40 -0.61
CA ARG A 315 -10.43 -0.35 0.01
C ARG A 315 -11.92 -0.65 -0.10
N ALA A 316 -12.37 -1.18 -1.24
CA ALA A 316 -13.78 -1.56 -1.45
C ALA A 316 -14.20 -2.69 -0.49
N LEU A 317 -13.40 -3.74 -0.33
CA LEU A 317 -13.68 -4.83 0.63
C LEU A 317 -13.71 -4.33 2.08
N CYS A 318 -12.77 -3.46 2.46
CA CYS A 318 -12.77 -2.83 3.78
C CYS A 318 -14.02 -1.98 4.02
N SER A 319 -14.46 -1.23 3.01
CA SER A 319 -15.67 -0.39 3.09
C SER A 319 -16.93 -1.24 3.22
N GLN A 320 -17.03 -2.33 2.43
CA GLN A 320 -18.12 -3.29 2.55
C GLN A 320 -18.14 -3.95 3.94
N HIS A 321 -16.99 -4.32 4.51
CA HIS A 321 -16.93 -4.82 5.89
C HIS A 321 -17.53 -3.83 6.89
N VAL A 322 -17.18 -2.54 6.81
CA VAL A 322 -17.73 -1.51 7.70
C VAL A 322 -19.24 -1.35 7.50
N GLU A 323 -19.73 -1.36 6.26
CA GLU A 323 -21.16 -1.28 5.94
C GLU A 323 -21.95 -2.48 6.51
N GLN A 324 -21.40 -3.70 6.38
CA GLN A 324 -22.00 -4.91 6.94
C GLN A 324 -22.02 -4.87 8.48
N LEU A 325 -20.95 -4.39 9.11
CA LEU A 325 -20.90 -4.18 10.55
C LEU A 325 -21.96 -3.18 11.02
N GLN A 326 -22.12 -2.05 10.31
CA GLN A 326 -23.17 -1.08 10.61
C GLN A 326 -24.57 -1.67 10.44
N THR A 327 -24.79 -2.46 9.40
CA THR A 327 -26.06 -3.17 9.16
C THR A 327 -26.37 -4.15 10.28
N PHE A 328 -25.39 -4.96 10.70
CA PHE A 328 -25.51 -5.85 11.85
C PHE A 328 -25.90 -5.08 13.13
N ARG A 329 -25.23 -3.95 13.42
CA ARG A 329 -25.54 -3.10 14.58
C ARG A 329 -26.96 -2.52 14.53
N ARG A 330 -27.44 -2.11 13.37
CA ARG A 330 -28.82 -1.60 13.20
C ARG A 330 -29.87 -2.68 13.43
N LEU A 331 -29.61 -3.91 12.95
CA LEU A 331 -30.53 -5.03 13.11
C LEU A 331 -30.52 -5.63 14.52
N ARG A 332 -29.44 -5.44 15.28
CA ARG A 332 -29.25 -5.98 16.63
C ARG A 332 -28.74 -4.90 17.61
N PRO A 333 -29.53 -3.85 17.89
CA PRO A 333 -29.10 -2.76 18.77
C PRO A 333 -28.88 -3.20 20.23
N ALA A 334 -29.52 -4.30 20.65
CA ALA A 334 -29.34 -4.90 21.97
C ALA A 334 -28.09 -5.80 22.08
N ALA A 335 -27.43 -6.14 20.96
CA ALA A 335 -26.20 -6.93 21.00
C ALA A 335 -25.10 -6.12 21.71
N PRO A 336 -24.40 -6.69 22.71
CA PRO A 336 -23.45 -5.92 23.49
C PRO A 336 -22.29 -5.48 22.61
N LEU A 337 -22.14 -4.17 22.36
CA LEU A 337 -20.96 -3.64 21.66
C LEU A 337 -19.67 -4.05 22.40
N ALA A 338 -19.73 -4.18 23.72
CA ALA A 338 -18.66 -4.66 24.58
C ALA A 338 -18.21 -6.11 24.27
N ALA A 339 -19.00 -6.90 23.53
CA ALA A 339 -18.62 -8.24 23.13
C ALA A 339 -17.50 -8.22 22.06
N PHE A 340 -17.37 -7.13 21.29
CA PHE A 340 -16.29 -6.99 20.31
C PHE A 340 -14.98 -6.51 20.95
N PRO A 341 -13.82 -7.02 20.49
CA PRO A 341 -12.53 -6.59 21.01
C PRO A 341 -12.34 -5.07 20.96
N PRO A 342 -11.69 -4.44 21.96
CA PRO A 342 -11.47 -3.00 22.00
C PRO A 342 -10.82 -2.43 20.73
N LEU A 343 -9.76 -3.07 20.23
CA LEU A 343 -9.05 -2.65 19.02
C LEU A 343 -9.94 -2.74 17.77
N TYR A 344 -10.79 -3.76 17.66
CA TYR A 344 -11.74 -3.87 16.54
C TYR A 344 -12.72 -2.70 16.53
N ARG A 345 -13.23 -2.32 17.72
CA ARG A 345 -14.16 -1.20 17.85
C ARG A 345 -13.52 0.12 17.47
N GLU A 346 -12.31 0.37 17.94
CA GLU A 346 -11.56 1.59 17.61
C GLU A 346 -11.35 1.75 16.10
N LEU A 347 -11.14 0.65 15.38
CA LEU A 347 -10.85 0.65 13.95
C LEU A 347 -12.10 0.74 13.07
N PHE A 348 -13.20 0.06 13.44
CA PHE A 348 -14.35 -0.12 12.52
C PHE A 348 -15.68 0.41 13.06
N ALA A 349 -15.75 0.72 14.35
CA ALA A 349 -16.96 1.16 15.03
C ALA A 349 -16.67 2.41 15.89
N PRO A 350 -16.21 3.53 15.27
CA PRO A 350 -15.98 4.76 16.03
C PRO A 350 -17.27 5.13 16.76
N GLU A 351 -17.14 5.43 18.05
CA GLU A 351 -18.22 5.98 18.86
C GLU A 351 -18.77 7.22 18.13
N PRO A 352 -20.10 7.45 18.14
CA PRO A 352 -20.63 8.71 17.64
C PRO A 352 -19.97 9.84 18.44
N GLU A 353 -19.35 10.80 17.74
CA GLU A 353 -18.81 11.99 18.38
C GLU A 353 -19.88 12.56 19.31
N SER A 354 -19.57 12.61 20.61
CA SER A 354 -20.47 13.23 21.58
C SER A 354 -20.71 14.66 21.11
N PRO A 355 -21.96 15.11 20.93
CA PRO A 355 -22.20 16.47 20.49
C PRO A 355 -21.54 17.42 21.50
N ALA A 356 -20.69 18.31 20.99
CA ALA A 356 -20.04 19.32 21.81
C ALA A 356 -21.09 19.99 22.70
N PRO A 357 -20.81 20.19 24.01
CA PRO A 357 -21.74 20.85 24.90
C PRO A 357 -22.06 22.23 24.30
N ARG A 358 -23.35 22.47 24.06
CA ARG A 358 -23.88 23.70 23.48
C ARG A 358 -23.61 24.92 24.35
#